data_AF-A0A8J5GMA3-F1
#
_entry.id   AF-A0A8J5GMA3-F1
#
_cell.length_a   1.000
_cell.length_b   1.000
_cell.length_c   1.000
_cell.angle_alpha   90.00
_cell.angle_beta   90.00
_cell.angle_gamma   90.00
#
_symmetry.space_group_name_H-M   'P 1'
#
loop_
_entity.id
_entity.type
_entity.pdbx_description
1 polymer ?
#
loop_
_entity_poly.entity_id
_entity_poly.type
_entity_poly.pdbx_seq_one_letter_code
_entity_poly.pdbx_strand_id
1 'polypeptide(L)'
;MGSDTIYPPGGLACPLFPDDLAAFMSYPVNGSCPDDEPLSQRLLLRGCEPLPRRRCRPAAPSDPAPPLPFPASLWSLPPDRSIHWSPYSCKSFACLLNRRHSPSFDDCKDCFDILDGSRERGRWVKPSGNNPLDFSIDEVLAAADPLGSIRIGLDIGGGSGTFAVRMREHNVTVVSSTINLNGPFSSFMAARGVVPLYLSVSQRLPFFDNTLDLVHSMHVLSNWIPTTLLHFIFFDVYRVLRPGGLFWLDHFFFAEPQMAAYVSLIDSVGFGRVKWEVGRKLDRGTELGEMYLSALLQKPLKNSW
;
A
#
# COMPACT_ATOMS: atom_id res chain seq x y z
N MET A 1 2.38 29.50 20.94
CA MET A 1 2.59 28.04 20.92
C MET A 1 3.88 27.76 21.67
N GLY A 2 3.82 27.64 22.99
CA GLY A 2 4.99 27.57 23.85
C GLY A 2 4.66 26.70 25.04
N SER A 3 4.94 25.41 24.91
CA SER A 3 5.13 24.51 26.03
C SER A 3 6.59 24.09 25.93
N ASP A 4 7.35 24.23 27.02
CA ASP A 4 8.73 23.72 27.09
C ASP A 4 8.78 22.18 26.95
N THR A 5 7.61 21.53 26.98
CA THR A 5 7.42 20.09 26.82
C THR A 5 6.62 19.79 25.55
N ILE A 6 7.21 19.07 24.60
CA ILE A 6 6.54 18.48 23.44
C ILE A 6 6.50 16.97 23.64
N TYR A 7 5.29 16.40 23.71
CA TYR A 7 5.12 14.96 23.81
C TYR A 7 5.21 14.32 22.42
N PRO A 8 5.95 13.21 22.26
CA PRO A 8 5.96 12.47 21.01
C PRO A 8 4.58 11.87 20.74
N PRO A 9 4.09 11.86 19.49
CA PRO A 9 2.90 11.10 19.16
C PRO A 9 3.17 9.61 19.38
N GLY A 10 2.19 8.90 19.94
CA GLY A 10 2.21 7.45 20.09
C GLY A 10 0.80 6.93 19.91
N GLY A 11 0.68 5.75 19.27
CA GLY A 11 -0.61 5.11 19.07
C GLY A 11 -1.31 4.82 20.39
N LEU A 12 -2.62 5.01 20.44
CA LEU A 12 -3.44 4.78 21.64
C LEU A 12 -3.27 3.35 22.19
N ALA A 13 -3.01 2.38 21.32
CA ALA A 13 -2.82 0.99 21.69
C ALA A 13 -1.39 0.66 22.18
N CYS A 14 -0.38 1.52 21.97
CA CYS A 14 1.01 1.25 22.40
C CYS A 14 1.11 0.82 23.88
N PRO A 15 0.46 1.50 24.85
CA PRO A 15 0.59 1.14 26.26
C PRO A 15 -0.07 -0.19 26.63
N LEU A 16 -0.89 -0.77 25.75
CA LEU A 16 -1.52 -2.08 25.97
C LEU A 16 -0.54 -3.25 25.80
N PHE A 17 0.65 -3.00 25.25
CA PHE A 17 1.68 -4.01 25.01
C PHE A 17 3.00 -3.65 25.71
N PRO A 18 3.01 -3.58 27.05
CA PRO A 18 4.15 -3.05 27.82
C PRO A 18 5.44 -3.87 27.60
N ASP A 19 5.35 -5.19 27.49
CA ASP A 19 6.53 -6.05 27.29
C ASP A 19 7.15 -5.88 25.90
N ASP A 20 6.33 -5.92 24.85
CA ASP A 20 6.78 -5.68 23.47
C ASP A 20 7.35 -4.26 23.34
N LEU A 21 6.71 -3.27 23.97
CA LEU A 21 7.17 -1.88 23.96
C LEU A 21 8.49 -1.71 24.73
N ALA A 22 8.64 -2.34 25.90
CA ALA A 22 9.87 -2.31 26.67
C ALA A 22 11.03 -2.98 25.90
N ALA A 23 10.77 -4.12 25.27
CA ALA A 23 11.73 -4.78 24.39
C ALA A 23 12.12 -3.88 23.21
N PHE A 24 11.13 -3.25 22.56
CA PHE A 24 11.37 -2.32 21.46
C PHE A 24 12.16 -1.08 21.90
N MET A 25 12.00 -0.63 23.14
CA MET A 25 12.71 0.53 23.68
C MET A 25 14.06 0.18 24.33
N SER A 26 14.45 -1.10 24.34
CA SER A 26 15.71 -1.58 24.89
C SER A 26 16.82 -1.57 23.84
N TYR A 27 17.63 -0.52 23.84
CA TYR A 27 18.76 -0.36 22.93
C TYR A 27 19.84 0.55 23.51
N PRO A 28 21.11 0.40 23.09
CA PRO A 28 22.16 1.33 23.46
C PRO A 28 21.93 2.68 22.77
N VAL A 29 21.79 3.76 23.57
CA VAL A 29 21.70 5.12 23.04
C VAL A 29 22.97 5.47 22.26
N ASN A 30 22.82 6.07 21.07
CA ASN A 30 23.88 6.33 20.12
C ASN A 30 24.64 5.08 19.63
N GLY A 31 24.10 3.87 19.87
CA GLY A 31 24.62 2.61 19.34
C GLY A 31 23.84 2.12 18.12
N SER A 32 23.94 0.82 17.85
CA SER A 32 23.13 0.14 16.84
C SER A 32 21.76 -0.25 17.40
N CYS A 33 20.72 -0.10 16.60
CA CYS A 33 19.42 -0.65 16.95
C CYS A 33 19.47 -2.18 16.91
N PRO A 34 18.72 -2.87 17.79
CA PRO A 34 18.45 -4.30 17.63
C PRO A 34 17.85 -4.57 16.25
N ASP A 35 18.19 -5.71 15.68
CA ASP A 35 17.62 -6.18 14.43
C ASP A 35 16.29 -6.90 14.69
N ASP A 36 15.26 -6.09 14.92
CA ASP A 36 13.97 -6.53 15.47
C ASP A 36 12.77 -6.01 14.66
N GLU A 37 12.91 -5.98 13.34
CA GLU A 37 11.81 -5.66 12.40
C GLU A 37 10.53 -6.49 12.69
N PRO A 38 10.57 -7.80 13.03
CA PRO A 38 9.35 -8.53 13.40
C PRO A 38 8.63 -7.98 14.64
N LEU A 39 9.38 -7.47 15.63
CA LEU A 39 8.81 -6.81 16.81
C LEU A 39 8.21 -5.45 16.43
N SER A 40 8.93 -4.68 15.62
CA SER A 40 8.49 -3.38 15.10
C SER A 40 7.16 -3.52 14.34
N GLN A 41 7.10 -4.47 13.41
CA GLN A 41 5.91 -4.76 12.63
C GLN A 41 4.76 -5.27 13.50
N ARG A 42 5.02 -6.13 14.50
CA ARG A 42 3.99 -6.60 15.44
C ARG A 42 3.38 -5.45 16.24
N LEU A 43 4.19 -4.53 16.76
CA LEU A 43 3.70 -3.34 17.46
C LEU A 43 2.86 -2.45 16.54
N LEU A 44 3.34 -2.20 15.33
CA LEU A 44 2.65 -1.40 14.33
C LEU A 44 1.27 -1.99 13.98
N LEU A 45 1.20 -3.30 13.68
CA LEU A 45 -0.04 -4.01 13.37
C LEU A 45 -1.02 -4.09 14.54
N ARG A 46 -0.54 -3.91 15.77
CA ARG A 46 -1.36 -3.84 16.98
C ARG A 46 -1.84 -2.43 17.31
N GLY A 47 -1.62 -1.46 16.41
CA GLY A 47 -2.07 -0.07 16.56
C GLY A 47 -1.10 0.81 17.35
N CYS A 48 0.14 0.38 17.55
CA CYS A 48 1.20 1.23 18.09
C CYS A 48 1.84 2.08 16.98
N GLU A 49 1.03 2.93 16.34
CA GLU A 49 1.44 3.73 15.19
C GLU A 49 1.20 5.25 15.44
N PRO A 50 2.17 6.14 15.16
CA PRO A 50 3.54 5.83 14.75
C PRO A 50 4.31 5.09 15.85
N LEU A 51 5.27 4.26 15.45
CA LEU A 51 6.19 3.62 16.39
C LEU A 51 7.00 4.69 17.15
N PRO A 52 7.30 4.47 18.45
CA PRO A 52 8.14 5.37 19.21
C PRO A 52 9.51 5.58 18.55
N ARG A 53 10.02 6.82 18.58
CA ARG A 53 11.34 7.14 18.04
C ARG A 53 12.43 6.47 18.88
N ARG A 54 13.41 5.86 18.21
CA ARG A 54 14.62 5.32 18.85
C ARG A 54 15.81 6.27 18.71
N ARG A 55 16.72 6.25 19.68
CA ARG A 55 18.00 6.96 19.66
C ARG A 55 19.17 6.03 19.33
N CYS A 56 19.03 5.23 18.29
CA CYS A 56 20.04 4.30 17.79
C CYS A 56 20.09 4.36 16.25
N ARG A 57 21.16 3.82 15.65
CA ARG A 57 21.33 3.76 14.19
C ARG A 57 20.71 2.45 13.67
N PRO A 58 19.82 2.50 12.67
CA PRO A 58 19.19 1.29 12.13
C PRO A 58 20.24 0.38 11.48
N ALA A 59 19.95 -0.92 11.46
CA ALA A 59 20.78 -1.88 10.76
C ALA A 59 20.77 -1.60 9.25
N ALA A 60 21.92 -1.80 8.60
CA ALA A 60 22.12 -1.58 7.18
C ALA A 60 23.02 -2.69 6.61
N PRO A 61 23.00 -2.93 5.28
CA PRO A 61 23.96 -3.83 4.64
C PRO A 61 25.40 -3.41 4.94
N SER A 62 26.30 -4.38 5.12
CA SER A 62 27.71 -4.12 5.43
C SER A 62 28.49 -3.50 4.25
N ASP A 63 28.10 -3.79 3.01
CA ASP A 63 28.67 -3.23 1.79
C ASP A 63 27.56 -2.80 0.82
N PRO A 64 26.90 -1.65 1.08
CA PRO A 64 25.73 -1.23 0.32
C PRO A 64 26.05 -0.86 -1.14
N ALA A 65 25.15 -1.22 -2.06
CA ALA A 65 25.24 -0.78 -3.45
C ALA A 65 24.76 0.67 -3.60
N PRO A 66 25.37 1.45 -4.50
CA PRO A 66 24.72 2.67 -4.96
C PRO A 66 23.41 2.31 -5.68
N PRO A 67 22.37 3.15 -5.58
CA PRO A 67 21.11 2.92 -6.27
C PRO A 67 21.30 2.94 -7.78
N LEU A 68 20.49 2.17 -8.50
CA LEU A 68 20.45 2.25 -9.96
C LEU A 68 19.92 3.64 -10.38
N PRO A 69 20.50 4.25 -11.43
CA PRO A 69 20.03 5.55 -11.90
C PRO A 69 18.66 5.43 -12.57
N PHE A 70 17.92 6.54 -12.59
CA PHE A 70 16.72 6.65 -13.41
C PHE A 70 17.11 6.72 -14.91
N PRO A 71 16.36 6.08 -15.83
CA PRO A 71 15.16 5.27 -15.60
C PRO A 71 15.43 3.78 -15.34
N ALA A 72 16.69 3.34 -15.33
CA ALA A 72 17.05 1.93 -15.17
C ALA A 72 16.50 1.31 -13.86
N SER A 73 16.35 2.10 -12.80
CA SER A 73 15.78 1.67 -11.51
C SER A 73 14.32 1.20 -11.57
N LEU A 74 13.52 1.64 -12.54
CA LEU A 74 12.07 1.38 -12.53
C LEU A 74 11.71 -0.10 -12.74
N TRP A 75 12.48 -0.78 -13.59
CA TRP A 75 12.18 -2.11 -14.12
C TRP A 75 13.38 -3.05 -14.11
N SER A 76 14.34 -2.78 -13.23
CA SER A 76 15.49 -3.66 -12.97
C SER A 76 15.48 -4.08 -11.51
N LEU A 77 15.94 -5.30 -11.25
CA LEU A 77 16.19 -5.71 -9.87
C LEU A 77 17.40 -4.95 -9.34
N PRO A 78 17.31 -4.32 -8.16
CA PRO A 78 18.48 -3.71 -7.55
C PRO A 78 19.45 -4.80 -7.07
N PRO A 79 20.73 -4.48 -6.85
CA PRO A 79 21.68 -5.43 -6.29
C PRO A 79 21.22 -5.96 -4.94
N ASP A 80 21.45 -7.24 -4.63
CA ASP A 80 21.07 -7.84 -3.34
C ASP A 80 21.61 -7.03 -2.15
N ARG A 81 22.83 -6.50 -2.26
CA ARG A 81 23.46 -5.67 -1.24
C ARG A 81 22.79 -4.30 -1.00
N SER A 82 21.70 -3.98 -1.69
CA SER A 82 20.87 -2.80 -1.43
C SER A 82 19.90 -2.99 -0.25
N ILE A 83 19.70 -4.24 0.19
CA ILE A 83 18.70 -4.61 1.19
C ILE A 83 19.37 -5.24 2.40
N HIS A 84 18.90 -4.87 3.59
CA HIS A 84 19.22 -5.58 4.82
C HIS A 84 18.32 -6.82 4.94
N TRP A 85 18.87 -8.01 4.67
CA TRP A 85 18.08 -9.24 4.48
C TRP A 85 17.77 -10.02 5.75
N SER A 86 18.37 -9.71 6.89
CA SER A 86 18.21 -10.49 8.10
C SER A 86 16.75 -10.69 8.53
N PRO A 87 15.79 -9.73 8.36
CA PRO A 87 14.42 -9.93 8.83
C PRO A 87 13.59 -10.88 7.97
N TYR A 88 14.01 -11.17 6.75
CA TYR A 88 13.19 -11.86 5.75
C TYR A 88 13.60 -13.31 5.56
N SER A 89 12.67 -14.19 5.21
CA SER A 89 13.01 -15.59 4.90
C SER A 89 13.96 -15.69 3.69
N CYS A 90 13.71 -14.88 2.66
CA CYS A 90 14.58 -14.76 1.50
C CYS A 90 15.80 -13.88 1.80
N LYS A 91 16.95 -14.28 1.24
CA LYS A 91 18.24 -13.59 1.41
C LYS A 91 18.80 -12.98 0.12
N SER A 92 17.99 -12.96 -0.94
CA SER A 92 18.31 -12.38 -2.25
C SER A 92 17.03 -12.12 -3.05
N PHE A 93 17.12 -11.26 -4.07
CA PHE A 93 16.06 -11.08 -5.04
C PHE A 93 15.77 -12.35 -5.83
N ALA A 94 16.80 -13.14 -6.15
CA ALA A 94 16.62 -14.44 -6.79
C ALA A 94 15.74 -15.40 -5.94
N CYS A 95 15.87 -15.37 -4.61
CA CYS A 95 14.96 -16.11 -3.74
C CYS A 95 13.52 -15.58 -3.84
N LEU A 96 13.33 -14.25 -3.82
CA LEU A 96 12.01 -13.64 -3.94
C LEU A 96 11.32 -14.00 -5.26
N LEU A 97 12.05 -14.02 -6.38
CA LEU A 97 11.51 -14.45 -7.68
C LEU A 97 11.06 -15.92 -7.66
N ASN A 98 11.83 -16.78 -6.99
CA ASN A 98 11.53 -18.20 -6.90
C ASN A 98 10.40 -18.54 -5.91
N ARG A 99 10.01 -17.58 -5.05
CA ARG A 99 8.93 -17.73 -4.07
C ARG A 99 7.60 -18.13 -4.69
N ARG A 100 7.36 -17.81 -5.96
CA ARG A 100 6.15 -18.24 -6.68
C ARG A 100 5.91 -19.75 -6.66
N HIS A 101 6.98 -20.55 -6.54
CA HIS A 101 6.91 -22.01 -6.45
C HIS A 101 6.85 -22.52 -5.01
N SER A 102 6.91 -21.64 -4.01
CA SER A 102 6.89 -22.02 -2.61
C SER A 102 5.49 -22.48 -2.19
N PRO A 103 5.38 -23.56 -1.41
CA PRO A 103 4.12 -23.99 -0.82
C PRO A 103 3.65 -23.06 0.31
N SER A 104 4.51 -22.18 0.83
CA SER A 104 4.15 -21.20 1.87
C SER A 104 3.05 -20.25 1.38
N PHE A 105 2.19 -19.83 2.31
CA PHE A 105 1.33 -18.67 2.11
C PHE A 105 2.17 -17.43 2.33
N ASP A 106 2.42 -16.68 1.27
CA ASP A 106 3.01 -15.34 1.31
C ASP A 106 1.99 -14.38 0.72
N ASP A 107 1.83 -13.22 1.36
CA ASP A 107 0.90 -12.16 0.94
C ASP A 107 1.10 -11.76 -0.53
N CYS A 108 2.35 -11.88 -0.99
CA CYS A 108 2.67 -11.80 -2.39
C CYS A 108 3.73 -12.83 -2.81
N LYS A 109 3.38 -13.65 -3.83
CA LYS A 109 4.23 -14.71 -4.39
C LYS A 109 5.08 -14.28 -5.58
N ASP A 110 4.61 -13.35 -6.41
CA ASP A 110 5.23 -13.00 -7.70
C ASP A 110 5.42 -11.49 -7.95
N CYS A 111 5.02 -10.59 -7.05
CA CYS A 111 5.13 -9.13 -7.23
C CYS A 111 6.55 -8.57 -7.23
N PHE A 112 7.56 -9.35 -6.81
CA PHE A 112 8.96 -8.94 -6.97
C PHE A 112 9.50 -9.26 -8.37
N ASP A 113 8.79 -10.10 -9.14
CA ASP A 113 9.12 -10.38 -10.54
C ASP A 113 8.62 -9.24 -11.42
N ILE A 114 9.44 -8.20 -11.59
CA ILE A 114 9.16 -7.01 -12.39
C ILE A 114 9.83 -7.04 -13.78
N LEU A 115 10.39 -8.19 -14.16
CA LEU A 115 11.17 -8.37 -15.39
C LEU A 115 10.26 -8.48 -16.62
N ASP A 116 10.86 -8.37 -17.81
CA ASP A 116 10.13 -8.51 -19.07
C ASP A 116 9.36 -9.85 -19.14
N GLY A 117 8.08 -9.76 -19.51
CA GLY A 117 7.18 -10.91 -19.59
C GLY A 117 6.52 -11.34 -18.28
N SER A 118 6.84 -10.69 -17.15
CA SER A 118 6.20 -11.01 -15.86
C SER A 118 4.78 -10.45 -15.74
N ARG A 119 3.96 -11.06 -14.87
CA ARG A 119 2.60 -10.59 -14.57
C ARG A 119 2.62 -9.19 -13.97
N GLU A 120 3.47 -8.97 -12.97
CA GLU A 120 3.55 -7.68 -12.28
C GLU A 120 3.92 -6.55 -13.24
N ARG A 121 4.87 -6.80 -14.16
CA ARG A 121 5.20 -5.83 -15.21
C ARG A 121 4.00 -5.56 -16.10
N GLY A 122 3.15 -6.52 -16.41
CA GLY A 122 1.96 -6.30 -17.25
C GLY A 122 0.83 -5.48 -16.62
N ARG A 123 0.84 -5.23 -15.31
CA ARG A 123 -0.32 -4.66 -14.60
C ARG A 123 -0.68 -3.25 -15.06
N TRP A 124 -1.98 -3.02 -15.18
CA TRP A 124 -2.64 -1.75 -15.52
C TRP A 124 -2.32 -1.13 -16.89
N VAL A 125 -1.54 -1.80 -17.75
CA VAL A 125 -1.20 -1.29 -19.10
C VAL A 125 -2.32 -1.56 -20.10
N LYS A 126 -2.82 -2.79 -20.13
CA LYS A 126 -3.94 -3.21 -20.96
C LYS A 126 -4.87 -4.04 -20.08
N PRO A 127 -6.19 -4.00 -20.31
CA PRO A 127 -7.11 -4.95 -19.70
C PRO A 127 -6.58 -6.37 -19.94
N SER A 128 -6.47 -7.18 -18.89
CA SER A 128 -6.04 -8.58 -19.01
C SER A 128 -7.16 -9.38 -19.69
N GLY A 129 -7.18 -9.35 -21.02
CA GLY A 129 -8.32 -9.86 -21.80
C GLY A 129 -9.54 -8.93 -21.71
N ASN A 130 -10.71 -9.43 -22.12
CA ASN A 130 -11.99 -8.70 -22.00
C ASN A 130 -12.57 -8.76 -20.56
N ASN A 131 -11.73 -8.80 -19.52
CA ASN A 131 -12.21 -8.80 -18.13
C ASN A 131 -12.64 -7.38 -17.73
N PRO A 132 -13.93 -7.12 -17.47
CA PRO A 132 -14.41 -5.77 -17.17
C PRO A 132 -13.86 -5.23 -15.85
N LEU A 133 -13.39 -6.09 -14.94
CA LEU A 133 -12.79 -5.69 -13.66
C LEU A 133 -11.43 -4.99 -13.80
N ASP A 134 -10.73 -5.18 -14.92
CA ASP A 134 -9.36 -4.68 -15.13
C ASP A 134 -9.38 -3.27 -15.74
N PHE A 135 -9.37 -2.25 -14.90
CA PHE A 135 -9.25 -0.87 -15.37
C PHE A 135 -7.79 -0.57 -15.71
N SER A 136 -7.56 0.06 -16.87
CA SER A 136 -6.21 0.52 -17.23
C SER A 136 -5.93 1.90 -16.63
N ILE A 137 -4.64 2.23 -16.46
CA ILE A 137 -4.24 3.58 -16.04
C ILE A 137 -4.73 4.62 -17.05
N ASP A 138 -4.65 4.33 -18.36
CA ASP A 138 -5.14 5.23 -19.40
C ASP A 138 -6.64 5.50 -19.27
N GLU A 139 -7.46 4.48 -19.00
CA GLU A 139 -8.90 4.64 -18.75
C GLU A 139 -9.17 5.53 -17.53
N VAL A 140 -8.46 5.31 -16.43
CA VAL A 140 -8.65 6.07 -15.20
C VAL A 140 -8.19 7.52 -15.34
N LEU A 141 -7.06 7.76 -16.01
CA LEU A 141 -6.57 9.11 -16.30
C LEU A 141 -7.51 9.85 -17.27
N ALA A 142 -8.12 9.14 -18.22
CA ALA A 142 -9.10 9.71 -19.15
C ALA A 142 -10.43 10.09 -18.48
N ALA A 143 -10.78 9.46 -17.36
CA ALA A 143 -11.98 9.76 -16.58
C ALA A 143 -11.86 11.06 -15.75
N ALA A 144 -10.66 11.65 -15.65
CA ALA A 144 -10.44 12.88 -14.92
C ALA A 144 -11.11 14.07 -15.62
N ASP A 145 -11.71 14.97 -14.84
CA ASP A 145 -12.28 16.24 -15.34
C ASP A 145 -11.67 17.43 -14.57
N PRO A 146 -10.92 18.34 -15.22
CA PRO A 146 -10.54 18.27 -16.64
C PRO A 146 -9.55 17.14 -16.91
N LEU A 147 -9.47 16.71 -18.17
CA LEU A 147 -8.51 15.71 -18.64
C LEU A 147 -7.07 16.15 -18.27
N GLY A 148 -6.28 15.21 -17.73
CA GLY A 148 -4.90 15.47 -17.30
C GLY A 148 -4.77 16.17 -15.94
N SER A 149 -5.86 16.29 -15.18
CA SER A 149 -5.84 16.93 -13.86
C SER A 149 -5.27 16.07 -12.73
N ILE A 150 -5.06 14.77 -12.95
CA ILE A 150 -4.43 13.84 -12.00
C ILE A 150 -2.91 13.98 -12.07
N ARG A 151 -2.30 14.43 -10.98
CA ARG A 151 -0.86 14.73 -10.89
C ARG A 151 -0.22 14.17 -9.63
N ILE A 152 -1.00 14.04 -8.56
CA ILE A 152 -0.56 13.49 -7.27
C ILE A 152 -1.56 12.48 -6.74
N GLY A 153 -1.06 11.38 -6.18
CA GLY A 153 -1.91 10.38 -5.56
C GLY A 153 -1.26 9.55 -4.47
N LEU A 154 -2.10 8.71 -3.87
CA LEU A 154 -1.73 7.71 -2.87
C LEU A 154 -2.11 6.32 -3.37
N ASP A 155 -1.26 5.36 -3.13
CA ASP A 155 -1.51 3.94 -3.38
C ASP A 155 -1.47 3.15 -2.07
N ILE A 156 -2.63 2.73 -1.60
CA ILE A 156 -2.78 2.02 -0.33
C ILE A 156 -2.41 0.56 -0.54
N GLY A 157 -1.34 0.12 0.13
CA GLY A 157 -0.88 -1.25 -0.02
C GLY A 157 -0.15 -1.51 -1.34
N GLY A 158 0.74 -0.61 -1.74
CA GLY A 158 1.37 -0.63 -3.07
C GLY A 158 2.32 -1.80 -3.36
N GLY A 159 2.48 -2.74 -2.42
CA GLY A 159 3.31 -3.93 -2.59
C GLY A 159 4.74 -3.57 -3.01
N SER A 160 5.14 -4.00 -4.20
CA SER A 160 6.47 -3.75 -4.76
C SER A 160 6.64 -2.36 -5.41
N GLY A 161 5.59 -1.54 -5.44
CA GLY A 161 5.59 -0.17 -5.98
C GLY A 161 5.26 -0.04 -7.45
N THR A 162 4.73 -1.10 -8.08
CA THR A 162 4.51 -1.14 -9.53
C THR A 162 3.48 -0.12 -9.99
N PHE A 163 2.39 0.08 -9.23
CA PHE A 163 1.40 1.10 -9.55
C PHE A 163 2.05 2.50 -9.56
N ALA A 164 2.84 2.83 -8.53
CA ALA A 164 3.55 4.11 -8.46
C ALA A 164 4.56 4.28 -9.61
N VAL A 165 5.27 3.22 -10.01
CA VAL A 165 6.16 3.25 -11.18
C VAL A 165 5.37 3.53 -12.46
N ARG A 166 4.24 2.83 -12.67
CA ARG A 166 3.38 3.03 -13.82
C ARG A 166 2.84 4.46 -13.87
N MET A 167 2.25 4.94 -12.77
CA MET A 167 1.75 6.31 -12.69
C MET A 167 2.84 7.36 -12.96
N ARG A 168 4.09 7.11 -12.54
CA ARG A 168 5.23 7.98 -12.87
C ARG A 168 5.56 8.02 -14.36
N GLU A 169 5.40 6.92 -15.10
CA GLU A 169 5.55 6.91 -16.57
C GLU A 169 4.53 7.85 -17.24
N HIS A 170 3.41 8.13 -16.58
CA HIS A 170 2.38 9.12 -16.97
C HIS A 170 2.57 10.49 -16.28
N ASN A 171 3.76 10.78 -15.72
CA ASN A 171 4.07 12.00 -14.98
C ASN A 171 3.20 12.25 -13.73
N VAL A 172 2.63 11.21 -13.13
CA VAL A 172 1.87 11.30 -11.89
C VAL A 172 2.76 10.87 -10.72
N THR A 173 2.83 11.71 -9.69
CA THR A 173 3.57 11.41 -8.46
C THR A 173 2.68 10.62 -7.52
N VAL A 174 3.00 9.35 -7.31
CA VAL A 174 2.31 8.51 -6.34
C VAL A 174 3.24 8.14 -5.21
N VAL A 175 2.73 8.32 -4.00
CA VAL A 175 3.32 7.79 -2.77
C VAL A 175 2.54 6.52 -2.42
N SER A 176 3.21 5.40 -2.08
CA SER A 176 2.49 4.19 -1.69
C SER A 176 2.69 3.84 -0.22
N SER A 177 1.62 3.50 0.48
CA SER A 177 1.73 2.89 1.80
C SER A 177 2.03 1.39 1.66
N THR A 178 2.88 0.87 2.54
CA THR A 178 3.24 -0.55 2.54
C THR A 178 3.75 -0.99 3.91
N ILE A 179 3.75 -2.29 4.15
CA ILE A 179 4.38 -2.95 5.30
C ILE A 179 5.23 -4.12 4.79
N ASN A 180 6.27 -4.51 5.53
CA ASN A 180 7.26 -5.48 5.06
C ASN A 180 6.86 -6.94 5.39
N LEU A 181 5.69 -7.40 4.90
CA LEU A 181 5.17 -8.75 5.15
C LEU A 181 6.04 -9.84 4.51
N ASN A 182 7.04 -10.33 5.27
CA ASN A 182 8.01 -11.35 4.82
C ASN A 182 8.69 -10.99 3.49
N GLY A 183 8.85 -9.70 3.21
CA GLY A 183 9.46 -9.19 1.99
C GLY A 183 9.89 -7.73 2.18
N PRO A 184 10.99 -7.30 1.54
CA PRO A 184 11.54 -5.96 1.70
C PRO A 184 10.78 -4.90 0.88
N PHE A 185 9.46 -4.84 0.97
CA PHE A 185 8.63 -4.00 0.10
C PHE A 185 9.04 -2.53 0.12
N SER A 186 9.19 -1.94 1.30
CA SER A 186 9.56 -0.53 1.45
C SER A 186 10.92 -0.23 0.82
N SER A 187 11.92 -1.07 1.11
CA SER A 187 13.28 -0.89 0.60
C SER A 187 13.37 -1.17 -0.91
N PHE A 188 12.61 -2.14 -1.42
CA PHE A 188 12.52 -2.44 -2.86
C PHE A 188 11.88 -1.28 -3.62
N MET A 189 10.77 -0.73 -3.11
CA MET A 189 10.15 0.48 -3.64
C MET A 189 11.12 1.66 -3.71
N ALA A 190 11.81 1.94 -2.60
CA ALA A 190 12.79 3.01 -2.53
C ALA A 190 13.93 2.80 -3.54
N ALA A 191 14.40 1.57 -3.73
CA ALA A 191 15.43 1.23 -4.71
C ALA A 191 14.97 1.42 -6.17
N ARG A 192 13.66 1.35 -6.44
CA ARG A 192 13.06 1.72 -7.74
C ARG A 192 12.90 3.24 -7.91
N GLY A 193 13.13 4.02 -6.85
CA GLY A 193 13.01 5.47 -6.81
C GLY A 193 11.59 5.97 -6.51
N VAL A 194 10.65 5.11 -6.11
CA VAL A 194 9.30 5.50 -5.68
C VAL A 194 9.23 5.66 -4.16
N VAL A 195 8.27 6.42 -3.64
CA VAL A 195 8.24 6.81 -2.22
C VAL A 195 7.39 5.81 -1.41
N PRO A 196 8.01 5.00 -0.52
CA PRO A 196 7.27 4.19 0.44
C PRO A 196 6.89 4.98 1.69
N LEU A 197 5.65 4.80 2.15
CA LEU A 197 5.23 5.15 3.51
C LEU A 197 5.02 3.86 4.29
N TYR A 198 5.83 3.65 5.33
CA TYR A 198 5.67 2.50 6.21
C TYR A 198 4.52 2.73 7.17
N LEU A 199 3.31 2.35 6.75
CA LEU A 199 2.05 2.63 7.44
C LEU A 199 1.09 1.45 7.33
N SER A 200 0.39 1.12 8.42
CA SER A 200 -0.71 0.14 8.36
C SER A 200 -2.01 0.78 7.88
N VAL A 201 -2.97 -0.06 7.47
CA VAL A 201 -4.34 0.39 7.11
C VAL A 201 -5.12 0.97 8.29
N SER A 202 -4.65 0.76 9.53
CA SER A 202 -5.33 1.29 10.73
C SER A 202 -4.95 2.75 11.03
N GLN A 203 -3.85 3.23 10.44
CA GLN A 203 -3.38 4.58 10.63
C GLN A 203 -4.14 5.56 9.75
N ARG A 204 -4.48 6.71 10.33
CA ARG A 204 -4.99 7.85 9.56
C ARG A 204 -3.97 8.29 8.52
N LEU A 205 -4.40 8.45 7.28
CA LEU A 205 -3.60 8.89 6.16
C LEU A 205 -2.93 10.24 6.46
N PRO A 206 -1.58 10.33 6.40
CA PRO A 206 -0.82 11.51 6.83
C PRO A 206 -0.79 12.62 5.76
N PHE A 207 -1.93 12.83 5.10
CA PHE A 207 -2.13 13.90 4.12
C PHE A 207 -3.12 14.92 4.68
N PHE A 208 -2.93 16.18 4.31
CA PHE A 208 -3.90 17.22 4.64
C PHE A 208 -5.18 17.02 3.83
N ASP A 209 -6.28 17.55 4.32
CA ASP A 209 -7.59 17.40 3.71
C ASP A 209 -7.61 18.02 2.30
N ASN A 210 -8.27 17.35 1.35
CA ASN A 210 -8.48 17.82 -0.02
C ASN A 210 -7.19 18.11 -0.82
N THR A 211 -6.16 17.27 -0.70
CA THR A 211 -4.86 17.51 -1.35
C THR A 211 -4.51 16.55 -2.49
N LEU A 212 -5.13 15.37 -2.54
CA LEU A 212 -4.81 14.34 -3.54
C LEU A 212 -5.79 14.34 -4.70
N ASP A 213 -5.29 14.02 -5.90
CA ASP A 213 -6.09 13.90 -7.12
C ASP A 213 -6.61 12.45 -7.32
N LEU A 214 -5.85 11.46 -6.82
CA LEU A 214 -6.16 10.04 -6.93
C LEU A 214 -5.78 9.30 -5.64
N VAL A 215 -6.64 8.39 -5.20
CA VAL A 215 -6.28 7.33 -4.25
C VAL A 215 -6.57 6.00 -4.93
N HIS A 216 -5.60 5.10 -4.91
CA HIS A 216 -5.70 3.74 -5.43
C HIS A 216 -5.54 2.75 -4.27
N SER A 217 -6.23 1.61 -4.36
CA SER A 217 -6.04 0.48 -3.46
C SER A 217 -6.33 -0.81 -4.22
N MET A 218 -5.42 -1.78 -4.15
CA MET A 218 -5.65 -3.11 -4.72
C MET A 218 -5.35 -4.23 -3.71
N HIS A 219 -6.26 -5.18 -3.58
CA HIS A 219 -6.17 -6.39 -2.73
C HIS A 219 -6.00 -6.19 -1.20
N VAL A 220 -5.46 -5.06 -0.74
CA VAL A 220 -5.22 -4.82 0.69
C VAL A 220 -6.51 -4.51 1.45
N LEU A 221 -7.40 -3.70 0.86
CA LEU A 221 -8.73 -3.49 1.42
C LEU A 221 -9.65 -4.64 0.97
N SER A 222 -10.18 -5.40 1.92
CA SER A 222 -11.15 -6.48 1.66
C SER A 222 -11.87 -6.90 2.94
N ASN A 223 -12.60 -8.02 2.89
CA ASN A 223 -13.45 -8.49 3.99
C ASN A 223 -12.74 -8.96 5.26
N TRP A 224 -11.40 -9.01 5.30
CA TRP A 224 -10.66 -9.24 6.55
C TRP A 224 -10.71 -8.01 7.48
N ILE A 225 -10.95 -6.82 6.94
CA ILE A 225 -11.05 -5.58 7.70
C ILE A 225 -12.43 -5.48 8.33
N PRO A 226 -12.54 -5.23 9.66
CA PRO A 226 -13.82 -4.98 10.29
C PRO A 226 -14.59 -3.85 9.61
N THR A 227 -15.87 -4.05 9.34
CA THR A 227 -16.73 -3.12 8.58
C THR A 227 -16.66 -1.68 9.08
N THR A 228 -16.67 -1.46 10.41
CA THR A 228 -16.54 -0.13 11.01
C THR A 228 -15.20 0.53 10.68
N LEU A 229 -14.09 -0.22 10.75
CA LEU A 229 -12.78 0.29 10.38
C LEU A 229 -12.69 0.59 8.89
N LEU A 230 -13.24 -0.28 8.04
CA LEU A 230 -13.31 -0.04 6.59
C LEU A 230 -14.08 1.25 6.27
N HIS A 231 -15.16 1.53 6.98
CA HIS A 231 -15.91 2.77 6.84
C HIS A 231 -15.07 3.99 7.21
N PHE A 232 -14.31 3.93 8.31
CA PHE A 232 -13.34 4.98 8.67
C PHE A 232 -12.29 5.18 7.59
N ILE A 233 -11.74 4.10 7.03
CA ILE A 233 -10.76 4.16 5.94
C ILE A 233 -11.35 4.88 4.72
N PHE A 234 -12.57 4.54 4.29
CA PHE A 234 -13.17 5.20 3.14
C PHE A 234 -13.50 6.68 3.39
N PHE A 235 -13.92 7.06 4.60
CA PHE A 235 -14.02 8.47 4.97
C PHE A 235 -12.68 9.19 4.98
N ASP A 236 -11.60 8.50 5.37
CA ASP A 236 -10.26 9.07 5.34
C ASP A 236 -9.73 9.25 3.91
N VAL A 237 -10.06 8.32 3.00
CA VAL A 237 -9.86 8.47 1.56
C VAL A 237 -10.66 9.67 1.03
N TYR A 238 -11.94 9.78 1.39
CA TYR A 238 -12.79 10.91 1.02
C TYR A 238 -12.20 12.24 1.52
N ARG A 239 -11.65 12.26 2.73
CA ARG A 239 -11.02 13.44 3.33
C ARG A 239 -9.79 13.90 2.55
N VAL A 240 -8.88 12.99 2.19
CA VAL A 240 -7.62 13.37 1.52
C VAL A 240 -7.80 13.71 0.04
N LEU A 241 -8.84 13.17 -0.61
CA LEU A 241 -9.19 13.53 -1.98
C LEU A 241 -9.75 14.96 -2.05
N ARG A 242 -9.24 15.73 -3.01
CA ARG A 242 -9.85 17.03 -3.36
C ARG A 242 -11.20 16.82 -4.07
N PRO A 243 -12.10 17.82 -4.10
CA PRO A 243 -13.30 17.76 -4.94
C PRO A 243 -12.95 17.44 -6.40
N GLY A 244 -13.65 16.49 -7.00
CA GLY A 244 -13.35 15.96 -8.34
C GLY A 244 -12.25 14.89 -8.39
N GLY A 245 -11.53 14.66 -7.28
CA GLY A 245 -10.53 13.60 -7.16
C GLY A 245 -11.15 12.20 -7.22
N LEU A 246 -10.36 11.23 -7.67
CA LEU A 246 -10.81 9.86 -7.93
C LEU A 246 -10.34 8.91 -6.83
N PHE A 247 -11.24 8.02 -6.40
CA PHE A 247 -10.91 6.83 -5.65
C PHE A 247 -11.05 5.61 -6.57
N TRP A 248 -9.93 4.96 -6.86
CA TRP A 248 -9.88 3.70 -7.59
C TRP A 248 -9.74 2.56 -6.59
N LEU A 249 -10.86 1.88 -6.35
CA LEU A 249 -10.94 0.66 -5.55
C LEU A 249 -10.81 -0.53 -6.51
N ASP A 250 -9.62 -1.10 -6.60
CA ASP A 250 -9.26 -2.11 -7.58
C ASP A 250 -9.34 -3.53 -6.97
N HIS A 251 -10.15 -4.41 -7.55
CA HIS A 251 -10.28 -5.80 -7.10
C HIS A 251 -10.50 -5.95 -5.57
N PHE A 252 -11.37 -5.13 -4.99
CA PHE A 252 -11.85 -5.31 -3.61
C PHE A 252 -12.65 -6.61 -3.53
N PHE A 253 -12.36 -7.47 -2.56
CA PHE A 253 -13.02 -8.77 -2.46
C PHE A 253 -13.81 -9.00 -1.17
N PHE A 254 -14.88 -9.77 -1.32
CA PHE A 254 -15.80 -10.15 -0.24
C PHE A 254 -16.51 -11.46 -0.58
N ALA A 255 -17.08 -12.12 0.42
CA ALA A 255 -17.94 -13.27 0.18
C ALA A 255 -19.27 -12.80 -0.44
N GLU A 256 -19.81 -13.52 -1.42
CA GLU A 256 -21.02 -13.16 -2.17
C GLU A 256 -22.21 -12.69 -1.28
N PRO A 257 -22.53 -13.33 -0.14
CA PRO A 257 -23.61 -12.88 0.75
C PRO A 257 -23.39 -11.48 1.36
N GLN A 258 -22.16 -10.98 1.38
CA GLN A 258 -21.80 -9.67 1.97
C GLN A 258 -21.96 -8.52 0.98
N MET A 259 -22.27 -8.79 -0.30
CA MET A 259 -22.31 -7.78 -1.37
C MET A 259 -23.14 -6.56 -0.99
N ALA A 260 -24.41 -6.75 -0.62
CA ALA A 260 -25.32 -5.65 -0.31
C ALA A 260 -24.80 -4.76 0.84
N ALA A 261 -24.13 -5.35 1.84
CA ALA A 261 -23.56 -4.62 2.96
C ALA A 261 -22.37 -3.74 2.51
N TYR A 262 -21.46 -4.27 1.69
CA TYR A 262 -20.30 -3.51 1.19
C TYR A 262 -20.71 -2.44 0.18
N VAL A 263 -21.69 -2.71 -0.69
CA VAL A 263 -22.23 -1.69 -1.61
C VAL A 263 -22.85 -0.54 -0.83
N SER A 264 -23.69 -0.85 0.16
CA SER A 264 -24.32 0.15 1.03
C SER A 264 -23.28 0.99 1.80
N LEU A 265 -22.23 0.34 2.31
CA LEU A 265 -21.13 1.01 3.01
C LEU A 265 -20.31 1.93 2.10
N ILE A 266 -20.05 1.54 0.85
CA ILE A 266 -19.33 2.39 -0.11
C ILE A 266 -20.19 3.59 -0.50
N ASP A 267 -21.48 3.38 -0.77
CA ASP A 267 -22.41 4.45 -1.13
C ASP A 267 -22.61 5.45 0.02
N SER A 268 -22.62 4.99 1.28
CA SER A 268 -22.85 5.87 2.43
C SER A 268 -21.77 6.93 2.65
N VAL A 269 -20.60 6.79 2.02
CA VAL A 269 -19.50 7.76 2.10
C VAL A 269 -19.77 9.01 1.24
N GLY A 270 -20.60 8.89 0.21
CA GLY A 270 -21.00 10.03 -0.64
C GLY A 270 -20.13 10.28 -1.87
N PHE A 271 -19.42 9.27 -2.36
CA PHE A 271 -18.78 9.33 -3.68
C PHE A 271 -19.81 9.19 -4.82
N GLY A 272 -19.59 9.88 -5.94
CA GLY A 272 -20.25 9.57 -7.21
C GLY A 272 -19.61 8.34 -7.87
N ARG A 273 -20.40 7.51 -8.54
CA ARG A 273 -19.89 6.34 -9.28
C ARG A 273 -19.54 6.74 -10.72
N VAL A 274 -18.29 6.54 -11.13
CA VAL A 274 -17.82 6.75 -12.52
C VAL A 274 -17.83 5.44 -13.30
N LYS A 275 -17.28 4.38 -12.70
CA LYS A 275 -17.28 3.02 -13.25
C LYS A 275 -17.44 2.03 -12.12
N TRP A 276 -18.18 0.94 -12.35
CA TRP A 276 -18.51 -0.04 -11.31
C TRP A 276 -18.69 -1.42 -11.93
N GLU A 277 -17.80 -2.35 -11.61
CA GLU A 277 -17.80 -3.69 -12.17
C GLU A 277 -17.67 -4.73 -11.06
N VAL A 278 -18.50 -5.78 -11.15
CA VAL A 278 -18.51 -6.88 -10.17
C VAL A 278 -18.37 -8.19 -10.92
N GLY A 279 -17.50 -9.07 -10.45
CA GLY A 279 -17.26 -10.38 -11.05
C GLY A 279 -16.85 -11.41 -10.02
N ARG A 280 -16.86 -12.69 -10.41
CA ARG A 280 -16.41 -13.77 -9.52
C ARG A 280 -14.90 -13.75 -9.38
N LYS A 281 -14.42 -13.97 -8.16
CA LYS A 281 -13.01 -14.17 -7.86
C LYS A 281 -12.66 -15.65 -8.12
N LEU A 282 -11.83 -15.91 -9.14
CA LEU A 282 -11.53 -17.27 -9.62
C LEU A 282 -10.13 -17.78 -9.24
N ASP A 283 -9.29 -16.91 -8.67
CA ASP A 283 -7.87 -17.17 -8.37
C ASP A 283 -7.62 -18.16 -7.22
N ARG A 284 -8.61 -18.34 -6.33
CA ARG A 284 -8.55 -19.26 -5.16
C ARG A 284 -9.56 -20.40 -5.20
N GLY A 285 -10.16 -20.65 -6.37
CA GLY A 285 -11.24 -21.64 -6.53
C GLY A 285 -12.63 -21.05 -6.32
N THR A 286 -13.62 -21.58 -7.02
CA THR A 286 -15.00 -21.09 -6.99
C THR A 286 -15.74 -21.48 -5.71
N GLU A 287 -15.25 -22.49 -4.99
CA GLU A 287 -15.80 -23.01 -3.75
C GLU A 287 -15.86 -21.98 -2.60
N LEU A 288 -15.01 -20.94 -2.64
CA LEU A 288 -15.00 -19.89 -1.61
C LEU A 288 -16.14 -18.88 -1.78
N GLY A 289 -16.82 -18.86 -2.94
CA GLY A 289 -17.92 -17.92 -3.20
C GLY A 289 -17.50 -16.46 -3.08
N GLU A 290 -16.25 -16.14 -3.41
CA GLU A 290 -15.72 -14.78 -3.34
C GLU A 290 -16.05 -13.99 -4.62
N MET A 291 -16.31 -12.70 -4.44
CA MET A 291 -16.57 -11.74 -5.50
C MET A 291 -15.48 -10.67 -5.50
N TYR A 292 -15.15 -10.15 -6.67
CA TYR A 292 -14.39 -8.93 -6.87
C TYR A 292 -15.32 -7.77 -7.23
N LEU A 293 -14.99 -6.60 -6.71
CA LEU A 293 -15.52 -5.30 -7.09
C LEU A 293 -14.35 -4.41 -7.51
N SER A 294 -14.41 -3.92 -8.75
CA SER A 294 -13.56 -2.83 -9.23
C SER A 294 -14.43 -1.59 -9.44
N ALA A 295 -14.11 -0.49 -8.77
CA ALA A 295 -14.87 0.73 -8.82
C ALA A 295 -13.97 1.95 -8.99
N LEU A 296 -14.39 2.85 -9.88
CA LEU A 296 -13.85 4.19 -10.00
C LEU A 296 -14.91 5.15 -9.48
N LEU A 297 -14.58 5.80 -8.38
CA LEU A 297 -15.45 6.67 -7.62
C LEU A 297 -14.90 8.09 -7.65
N GLN A 298 -15.75 9.11 -7.68
CA GLN A 298 -15.34 10.50 -7.72
C GLN A 298 -15.91 11.26 -6.53
N LYS A 299 -15.07 12.05 -5.86
CA LYS A 299 -15.54 12.98 -4.84
C LYS A 299 -16.35 14.11 -5.51
N PRO A 300 -17.58 14.40 -5.08
CA PRO A 300 -18.40 15.45 -5.69
C PRO A 300 -17.68 16.81 -5.77
N LEU A 301 -17.91 17.56 -6.86
CA LEU A 301 -17.37 18.92 -7.02
C LEU A 301 -18.06 19.96 -6.13
N LYS A 302 -19.33 19.70 -5.78
CA LYS A 302 -20.18 20.58 -4.97
C LYS A 302 -20.74 19.77 -3.81
N ASN A 303 -21.02 20.42 -2.68
CA ASN A 303 -21.57 19.78 -1.49
C ASN A 303 -20.71 18.62 -0.98
N SER A 304 -19.38 18.78 -1.03
CA SER A 304 -18.39 17.76 -0.63
C SER A 304 -17.93 17.92 0.82
N TRP A 305 -18.77 18.51 1.67
CA TRP A 305 -18.50 18.89 3.07
C TRP A 305 -19.31 18.05 4.04
#